data_AF-A0A383B6G0-F1
#
_entry.id   AF-A0A383B6G0-F1
#
_cell.length_a   1.000
_cell.length_b   1.000
_cell.length_c   1.000
_cell.angle_alpha   90.00
_cell.angle_beta   90.00
_cell.angle_gamma   90.00
#
_symmetry.space_group_name_H-M   'P 1'
#
loop_
_entity.id
_entity.type
_entity.pdbx_description
1 polymer ?
#
loop_
_entity_poly.entity_id
_entity_poly.type
_entity_poly.pdbx_seq_one_letter_code
_entity_poly.pdbx_strand_id
1 'polypeptide(L)'
;MNYSEFQKLKKIPEIGTEMYDMMVKLYPICRSITGDGVRKTLDIISEQVPLEKYEIPTGTEVFDWIVPKEWNIKDAYVKKSNGEKIIDFQKSNLHVLNYSVPVHKTVSLSELKDHLFTLPDQPTLIPYRTSYY
;
A
#
# COMPACT_ATOMS: atom_id res chain seq x y z
N MET A 1 -20.00 -16.74 -15.26
CA MET A 1 -21.22 -16.47 -14.47
C MET A 1 -21.78 -15.14 -14.95
N ASN A 2 -23.01 -15.11 -15.45
CA ASN A 2 -23.63 -13.87 -15.90
C ASN A 2 -24.36 -13.16 -14.74
N TYR A 3 -24.73 -11.88 -14.91
CA TYR A 3 -25.38 -11.08 -13.86
C TYR A 3 -26.69 -11.72 -13.34
N SER A 4 -27.42 -12.43 -14.20
CA SER A 4 -28.65 -13.14 -13.81
C SER A 4 -28.38 -14.36 -12.93
N GLU A 5 -27.27 -15.08 -13.15
CA GLU A 5 -26.83 -16.18 -12.28
C GLU A 5 -26.34 -15.67 -10.92
N PHE A 6 -25.65 -14.53 -10.91
CA PHE A 6 -25.18 -13.89 -9.67
C PHE A 6 -26.36 -13.49 -8.76
N GLN A 7 -27.42 -12.91 -9.33
CA GLN A 7 -28.63 -12.50 -8.60
C GLN A 7 -29.44 -13.68 -8.03
N LYS A 8 -29.23 -14.90 -8.53
CA LYS A 8 -29.91 -16.12 -8.04
C LYS A 8 -29.22 -16.74 -6.83
N LEU A 9 -28.05 -16.24 -6.44
CA LEU A 9 -27.39 -16.65 -5.21
C LEU A 9 -28.22 -16.15 -4.03
N LYS A 10 -28.88 -17.06 -3.32
CA LYS A 10 -29.67 -16.77 -2.09
C LYS A 10 -28.82 -16.22 -0.91
N LYS A 11 -27.57 -15.82 -1.17
CA LYS A 11 -26.54 -15.47 -0.18
C LYS A 11 -25.81 -14.14 -0.47
N ILE A 12 -26.32 -13.28 -1.37
CA ILE A 12 -25.61 -12.04 -1.76
C ILE A 12 -25.28 -11.14 -0.56
N PRO A 13 -26.19 -10.90 0.40
CA PRO A 13 -25.86 -10.11 1.58
C PRO A 13 -24.73 -10.72 2.43
N GLU A 14 -24.74 -12.04 2.60
CA GLU A 14 -23.72 -12.79 3.34
C GLU A 14 -22.37 -12.72 2.62
N ILE A 15 -22.35 -12.95 1.30
CA ILE A 15 -21.14 -12.81 0.47
C ILE A 15 -20.60 -11.39 0.55
N GLY A 16 -21.47 -10.37 0.54
CA GLY A 16 -21.06 -8.98 0.70
C GLY A 16 -20.40 -8.71 2.04
N THR A 17 -20.90 -9.32 3.11
CA THR A 17 -20.30 -9.24 4.45
C THR A 17 -18.94 -9.93 4.48
N GLU A 18 -18.83 -11.14 3.94
CA GLU A 18 -17.58 -11.89 3.85
C GLU A 18 -16.51 -11.13 3.05
N MET A 19 -16.89 -10.51 1.93
CA MET A 19 -16.01 -9.67 1.13
C MET A 19 -15.55 -8.43 1.91
N TYR A 20 -16.45 -7.77 2.62
CA TYR A 20 -16.11 -6.61 3.45
C TYR A 20 -15.15 -6.98 4.58
N ASP A 21 -15.40 -8.07 5.29
CA ASP A 21 -14.52 -8.57 6.36
C ASP A 21 -13.12 -8.89 5.84
N MET A 22 -13.03 -9.45 4.63
CA MET A 22 -11.75 -9.66 3.96
C MET A 22 -11.05 -8.33 3.64
N MET A 23 -11.78 -7.33 3.14
CA MET A 23 -11.22 -6.00 2.90
C MET A 23 -10.71 -5.35 4.18
N VAL A 24 -11.42 -5.48 5.31
CA VAL A 24 -10.96 -4.98 6.62
C VAL A 24 -9.62 -5.59 7.02
N LYS A 25 -9.43 -6.90 6.80
CA LYS A 25 -8.14 -7.58 7.06
C LYS A 25 -7.03 -7.10 6.13
N LEU A 26 -7.35 -6.86 4.85
CA LEU A 26 -6.38 -6.46 3.84
C LEU A 26 -6.04 -4.97 3.86
N TYR A 27 -6.94 -4.11 4.33
CA TYR A 27 -6.82 -2.66 4.32
C TYR A 27 -5.53 -2.11 4.97
N PRO A 28 -5.13 -2.53 6.19
CA PRO A 28 -3.96 -1.94 6.85
C PRO A 28 -2.62 -2.35 6.22
N ILE A 29 -2.58 -3.38 5.38
CA ILE A 29 -1.33 -3.89 4.81
C ILE A 29 -0.78 -2.87 3.81
N CYS A 30 0.45 -2.39 4.06
CA CYS A 30 1.16 -1.50 3.14
C CYS A 30 1.63 -2.29 1.91
N ARG A 31 0.81 -2.30 0.86
CA ARG A 31 1.15 -2.90 -0.44
C ARG A 31 1.93 -1.93 -1.33
N SER A 32 2.68 -2.51 -2.24
CA SER A 32 3.36 -1.86 -3.35
C SER A 32 3.35 -2.81 -4.55
N ILE A 33 4.11 -2.52 -5.61
CA ILE A 33 4.29 -3.45 -6.74
C ILE A 33 5.18 -4.65 -6.39
N THR A 34 5.91 -4.59 -5.26
CA THR A 34 6.75 -5.66 -4.71
C THR A 34 6.68 -5.65 -3.17
N GLY A 35 7.30 -6.62 -2.51
CA GLY A 35 7.57 -6.59 -1.07
C GLY A 35 6.59 -7.41 -0.24
N ASP A 36 6.87 -7.46 1.06
CA ASP A 36 6.20 -8.33 2.03
C ASP A 36 4.72 -8.02 2.18
N GLY A 37 4.30 -6.78 1.92
CA GLY A 37 2.89 -6.39 1.89
C GLY A 37 2.08 -7.14 0.82
N VAL A 38 2.68 -7.39 -0.35
CA VAL A 38 2.03 -8.19 -1.41
C VAL A 38 2.02 -9.67 -1.02
N ARG A 39 3.14 -10.22 -0.51
CA ARG A 39 3.22 -11.61 -0.03
C ARG A 39 2.14 -11.90 1.02
N LYS A 40 2.07 -11.07 2.07
CA LYS A 40 1.05 -11.18 3.13
C LYS A 40 -0.37 -11.08 2.59
N THR A 41 -0.60 -10.24 1.59
CA THR A 41 -1.91 -10.13 0.94
C THR A 41 -2.27 -11.43 0.22
N LEU A 42 -1.34 -12.01 -0.54
CA LEU A 42 -1.56 -13.30 -1.22
C LEU A 42 -1.70 -14.46 -0.24
N ASP A 43 -1.03 -14.42 0.91
CA ASP A 43 -1.22 -15.40 1.99
C ASP A 43 -2.66 -15.39 2.50
N ILE A 44 -3.20 -14.21 2.83
CA ILE A 44 -4.58 -14.07 3.30
C ILE A 44 -5.58 -14.50 2.21
N ILE A 45 -5.34 -14.14 0.94
CA ILE A 45 -6.22 -14.58 -0.15
C ILE A 45 -6.17 -16.10 -0.32
N SER A 46 -5.00 -16.71 -0.14
CA SER A 46 -4.82 -18.15 -0.29
C SER A 46 -5.59 -19.01 0.73
N GLU A 47 -6.07 -18.40 1.82
CA GLU A 47 -6.98 -19.05 2.78
C GLU A 47 -8.37 -19.30 2.21
N GLN A 48 -8.79 -18.52 1.20
CA GLN A 48 -10.12 -18.59 0.60
C GLN A 48 -10.13 -19.30 -0.75
N VAL A 49 -9.05 -19.14 -1.52
CA VAL A 49 -8.91 -19.74 -2.85
C VAL A 49 -7.50 -20.28 -3.05
N PRO A 50 -7.31 -21.44 -3.69
CA PRO A 50 -5.97 -21.93 -4.01
C PRO A 50 -5.23 -20.93 -4.90
N LEU A 51 -4.03 -20.52 -4.48
CA LEU A 51 -3.15 -19.65 -5.25
C LEU A 51 -1.79 -20.31 -5.42
N GLU A 52 -1.28 -20.29 -6.65
CA GLU A 52 0.13 -20.53 -6.92
C GLU A 52 0.87 -19.18 -6.90
N LYS A 53 1.95 -19.09 -6.13
CA LYS A 53 2.70 -17.85 -5.91
C LYS A 53 4.05 -17.95 -6.61
N TYR A 54 4.39 -16.92 -7.37
CA TYR A 54 5.64 -16.85 -8.11
C TYR A 54 6.44 -15.62 -7.66
N GLU A 55 7.75 -15.80 -7.50
CA GLU A 55 8.69 -14.70 -7.27
C GLU A 55 9.67 -14.63 -8.43
N ILE A 56 9.76 -13.46 -9.06
CA ILE A 56 10.66 -13.20 -10.18
C ILE A 56 11.79 -12.28 -9.67
N PRO A 57 13.08 -12.65 -9.84
CA PRO A 57 14.18 -11.85 -9.32
C PRO A 57 14.24 -10.44 -9.91
N THR A 58 14.61 -9.45 -9.09
CA THR A 58 14.99 -8.11 -9.55
C THR A 58 16.02 -8.18 -10.67
N GLY A 59 15.88 -7.34 -11.68
CA GLY A 59 16.78 -7.30 -12.82
C GLY A 59 16.42 -8.28 -13.94
N THR A 60 15.42 -9.15 -13.74
CA THR A 60 14.91 -10.00 -14.83
C THR A 60 14.31 -9.13 -15.93
N GLU A 61 14.75 -9.35 -17.17
CA GLU A 61 14.16 -8.73 -18.36
C GLU A 61 12.85 -9.45 -18.72
N VAL A 62 11.78 -8.67 -18.89
CA VAL A 62 10.45 -9.13 -19.29
C VAL A 62 9.96 -8.25 -20.43
N PHE A 63 10.28 -8.66 -21.65
CA PHE A 63 10.17 -7.82 -22.86
C PHE A 63 10.98 -6.51 -22.67
N ASP A 64 10.35 -5.35 -22.82
CA ASP A 64 11.01 -4.05 -22.69
C ASP A 64 11.08 -3.55 -21.22
N TRP A 65 10.65 -4.37 -20.25
CA TRP A 65 10.65 -4.01 -18.83
C TRP A 65 11.73 -4.78 -18.06
N ILE A 66 12.19 -4.19 -16.98
CA ILE A 66 13.09 -4.82 -16.01
C ILE A 66 12.34 -4.95 -14.68
N VAL A 67 12.32 -6.14 -14.09
CA VAL A 67 11.72 -6.35 -12.76
C VAL A 67 12.43 -5.46 -11.74
N PRO A 68 11.72 -4.58 -11.00
CA PRO A 68 12.33 -3.56 -10.16
C PRO A 68 12.99 -4.15 -8.90
N LYS A 69 13.74 -3.30 -8.19
CA LYS A 69 14.22 -3.63 -6.85
C LYS A 69 13.03 -3.83 -5.92
N GLU A 70 13.08 -4.89 -5.13
CA GLU A 70 12.07 -5.10 -4.09
C GLU A 70 12.14 -3.97 -3.04
N TRP A 71 10.98 -3.42 -2.71
CA TRP A 71 10.82 -2.37 -1.69
C TRP A 71 10.03 -2.88 -0.48
N ASN A 72 10.57 -2.63 0.71
CA ASN A 72 9.94 -2.89 2.00
C ASN A 72 10.11 -1.69 2.93
N ILE A 73 9.13 -1.48 3.81
CA ILE A 73 9.13 -0.39 4.79
C ILE A 73 8.85 -0.93 6.20
N LYS A 74 9.62 -0.45 7.18
CA LYS A 74 9.45 -0.80 8.60
C LYS A 74 8.64 0.26 9.35
N ASP A 75 9.03 1.53 9.21
CA ASP A 75 8.36 2.68 9.80
C ASP A 75 8.75 3.95 9.04
N ALA A 76 7.96 5.01 9.18
CA ALA A 76 8.31 6.35 8.72
C ALA A 76 7.52 7.41 9.50
N TYR A 77 8.17 8.55 9.77
CA TYR A 77 7.52 9.66 10.45
C TYR A 77 8.31 10.95 10.24
N VAL A 78 7.61 12.08 10.40
CA VAL A 78 8.22 13.39 10.63
C VAL A 78 7.89 13.78 12.06
N LYS A 79 8.91 14.17 12.83
CA LYS A 79 8.74 14.61 14.21
C LYS A 79 9.36 15.98 14.46
N LYS A 80 8.75 16.74 15.37
CA LYS A 80 9.29 18.00 15.88
C LYS A 80 10.49 17.74 16.80
N SER A 81 11.23 18.80 17.13
CA SER A 81 12.36 18.76 18.07
C SER A 81 11.97 18.31 19.49
N ASN A 82 10.71 18.53 19.89
CA ASN A 82 10.16 18.06 21.16
C ASN A 82 9.77 16.56 21.14
N GLY A 83 9.98 15.84 20.03
CA GLY A 83 9.69 14.42 19.88
C GLY A 83 8.30 14.08 19.34
N GLU A 84 7.39 15.05 19.22
CA GLU A 84 6.03 14.83 18.70
C GLU A 84 6.05 14.43 17.21
N LYS A 85 5.50 13.26 16.87
CA LYS A 85 5.28 12.83 15.47
C LYS A 85 4.08 13.60 14.87
N ILE A 86 4.35 14.41 13.85
CA ILE A 86 3.33 15.17 13.12
C ILE A 86 2.83 14.46 11.86
N ILE A 87 3.65 13.59 11.28
CA ILE A 87 3.29 12.67 10.21
C ILE A 87 3.75 11.29 10.68
N ASP A 88 2.87 10.30 10.63
CA ASP A 88 3.14 8.98 11.21
C ASP A 88 2.58 7.86 10.33
N PHE A 89 3.47 7.07 9.73
CA PHE A 89 3.12 5.94 8.87
C PHE A 89 2.21 4.93 9.57
N GLN A 90 2.35 4.77 10.87
CA GLN A 90 1.50 3.86 11.67
C GLN A 90 0.02 4.30 11.71
N LYS A 91 -0.27 5.58 11.45
CA LYS A 91 -1.65 6.09 11.34
C LYS A 91 -2.24 5.88 9.96
N SER A 92 -1.43 6.02 8.91
CA SER A 92 -1.83 5.77 7.53
C SER A 92 -0.61 5.50 6.67
N ASN A 93 -0.62 4.35 5.98
CA ASN A 93 0.45 3.99 5.06
C ASN A 93 0.54 4.94 3.84
N LEU A 94 -0.51 5.73 3.57
CA LEU A 94 -0.53 6.75 2.51
C LEU A 94 0.34 7.97 2.82
N HIS A 95 0.83 8.13 4.06
CA HIS A 95 1.75 9.21 4.42
C HIS A 95 3.12 9.10 3.74
N VAL A 96 3.44 7.94 3.17
CA VAL A 96 4.73 7.68 2.51
C VAL A 96 4.49 7.52 1.03
N LEU A 97 5.27 8.26 0.22
CA LEU A 97 5.34 8.02 -1.21
C LEU A 97 5.87 6.60 -1.45
N ASN A 98 5.10 5.78 -2.15
CA ASN A 98 5.43 4.38 -2.36
C ASN A 98 6.74 4.27 -3.17
N TYR A 99 7.64 3.35 -2.80
CA TYR A 99 9.03 3.24 -3.31
C TYR A 99 10.03 4.32 -2.84
N SER A 100 9.69 5.11 -1.81
CA SER A 100 10.66 6.06 -1.23
C SER A 100 11.95 5.38 -0.75
N VAL A 101 13.09 6.04 -1.01
CA VAL A 101 14.39 5.61 -0.47
C VAL A 101 14.48 5.86 1.05
N PRO A 102 15.30 5.09 1.80
CA PRO A 102 15.49 5.32 3.23
C PRO A 102 16.11 6.69 3.51
N VAL A 103 15.54 7.43 4.47
CA VAL A 103 16.05 8.74 4.90
C VAL A 103 16.09 8.81 6.43
N HIS A 104 17.22 9.30 6.97
CA HIS A 104 17.35 9.65 8.38
C HIS A 104 18.08 10.98 8.51
N LYS A 105 17.32 12.07 8.61
CA LYS A 105 17.85 13.45 8.60
C LYS A 105 17.01 14.38 9.47
N THR A 106 17.65 15.45 9.94
CA THR A 106 16.97 16.65 10.44
C THR A 106 17.03 17.69 9.34
N VAL A 107 15.87 18.24 8.98
CA VAL A 107 15.73 19.19 7.86
C VAL A 107 15.01 20.45 8.33
N SER A 108 15.21 21.54 7.62
CA SER A 108 14.41 22.77 7.81
C SER A 108 12.97 22.55 7.34
N LEU A 109 12.03 23.40 7.79
CA LEU A 109 10.65 23.33 7.29
C LEU A 109 10.58 23.63 5.77
N SER A 110 11.43 24.52 5.25
CA SER A 110 11.51 24.82 3.82
C SER A 110 11.92 23.59 3.02
N GLU A 111 12.99 22.91 3.43
CA GLU A 111 13.44 21.67 2.77
C GLU A 111 12.39 20.56 2.91
N LEU A 112 11.73 20.43 4.06
CA LEU A 112 10.66 19.46 4.23
C LEU A 112 9.51 19.70 3.25
N LYS A 113 9.12 20.96 3.02
CA LYS A 113 8.01 21.31 2.11
C LYS A 113 8.25 20.86 0.68
N ASP A 114 9.49 20.79 0.23
CA ASP A 114 9.83 20.30 -1.11
C ASP A 114 9.53 18.80 -1.29
N HIS A 115 9.35 18.07 -0.18
CA HIS A 115 9.00 16.65 -0.14
C HIS A 115 7.56 16.36 0.29
N LEU A 116 6.76 17.40 0.60
CA LEU A 116 5.37 17.24 1.03
C LEU A 116 4.40 17.35 -0.16
N PHE A 117 3.47 16.41 -0.22
CA PHE A 117 2.39 16.42 -1.21
C PHE A 117 1.05 16.61 -0.50
N THR A 118 0.26 17.58 -0.96
CA THR A 118 -1.07 17.89 -0.40
C THR A 118 -2.10 18.05 -1.52
N LEU A 119 -3.39 18.09 -1.14
CA LEU A 119 -4.51 18.43 -2.01
C LEU A 119 -5.17 19.70 -1.47
N PRO A 120 -4.80 20.90 -1.96
CA PRO A 120 -5.30 22.17 -1.41
C PRO A 120 -6.83 22.26 -1.38
N ASP A 121 -7.51 21.74 -2.41
CA ASP A 121 -8.97 21.77 -2.52
C ASP A 121 -9.66 20.69 -1.66
N GLN A 122 -8.90 19.72 -1.13
CA GLN A 122 -9.40 18.62 -0.31
C GLN A 122 -8.48 18.40 0.91
N PRO A 123 -8.44 19.38 1.85
CA PRO A 123 -7.41 19.45 2.89
C PRO A 123 -7.48 18.32 3.93
N THR A 124 -8.57 17.55 3.96
CA THR A 124 -8.76 16.41 4.87
C THR A 124 -8.22 15.09 4.30
N LEU A 125 -7.82 15.06 3.04
CA LEU A 125 -7.37 13.85 2.36
C LEU A 125 -5.84 13.75 2.28
N ILE A 126 -5.34 12.51 2.32
CA ILE A 126 -3.93 12.20 2.08
C ILE A 126 -3.79 11.69 0.63
N PRO A 127 -3.05 12.38 -0.26
CA PRO A 127 -2.87 11.91 -1.62
C PRO A 127 -1.99 10.67 -1.67
N TYR A 128 -2.45 9.62 -2.34
CA TYR A 128 -1.61 8.47 -2.70
C TYR A 128 -0.66 8.84 -3.84
N ARG A 129 0.63 8.53 -3.68
CA ARG A 129 1.70 8.84 -4.65
C ARG A 129 2.70 7.67 -4.71
N THR A 130 3.36 7.53 -5.86
CA THR A 130 4.35 6.48 -6.13
C THR A 130 5.56 7.05 -6.88
N SER A 131 6.71 6.37 -6.79
CA SER A 131 7.93 6.67 -7.57
C SER A 131 8.66 5.36 -7.85
N TYR A 132 8.11 4.54 -8.74
CA TYR A 132 8.60 3.17 -8.98
C TYR A 132 9.90 3.09 -9.78
N TYR A 133 10.13 4.05 -10.68
CA TYR A 133 11.18 4.02 -11.70
C TYR A 133 12.04 5.27 -11.62
#